data_AF-A0A946RFR4-F1
#
_entry.id   AF-A0A946RFR4-F1
#
_cell.length_a   1.000
_cell.length_b   1.000
_cell.length_c   1.000
_cell.angle_alpha   90.00
_cell.angle_beta   90.00
_cell.angle_gamma   90.00
#
_symmetry.space_group_name_H-M   'P 1'
#
loop_
_entity.id
_entity.type
_entity.pdbx_description
1 polymer ?
#
loop_
_entity_poly.entity_id
_entity_poly.type
_entity_poly.pdbx_seq_one_letter_code
_entity_poly.pdbx_strand_id
1 'polypeptide(L)' 'MKKIIFLFWISIGFSQVEYNHPELNWHTFETEHFQIHFHDETEMTAREAATVAEVIYPKVTNFY' A
#
# COMPACT_ATOMS: atom_id res chain seq x y z
N MET A 1 -33.83 16.23 -14.25
CA MET A 1 -33.32 16.43 -12.88
C MET A 1 -33.33 15.15 -12.04
N LYS A 2 -34.48 14.51 -11.77
CA LYS A 2 -34.55 13.29 -10.93
C LYS A 2 -33.66 12.12 -11.41
N LYS A 3 -33.57 11.90 -12.73
CA LYS A 3 -32.69 10.88 -13.33
C LYS A 3 -31.19 11.17 -13.15
N ILE A 4 -30.81 12.45 -13.20
CA ILE A 4 -29.42 12.89 -12.99
C ILE A 4 -29.04 12.71 -11.52
N ILE A 5 -29.96 13.06 -10.61
CA ILE A 5 -29.78 12.80 -9.18
C ILE A 5 -29.58 11.30 -8.94
N PHE A 6 -30.44 10.45 -9.51
CA PHE A 6 -30.31 8.99 -9.39
C PHE A 6 -28.97 8.45 -9.89
N LEU A 7 -28.47 8.93 -11.04
CA LEU A 7 -27.14 8.58 -11.56
C LEU A 7 -26.00 9.01 -10.61
N PHE A 8 -26.14 10.16 -9.95
CA PHE A 8 -25.17 10.64 -8.97
C PHE A 8 -25.10 9.76 -7.71
N TRP A 9 -26.24 9.26 -7.24
CA TRP A 9 -26.29 8.31 -6.11
C TRP A 9 -25.60 6.97 -6.42
N ILE A 10 -25.72 6.50 -7.66
CA ILE A 10 -25.05 5.28 -8.12
C ILE A 10 -23.53 5.44 -8.08
N SER A 11 -22.99 6.59 -8.53
CA SER A 11 -21.54 6.81 -8.51
C SER A 11 -20.92 6.80 -7.11
N ILE A 12 -21.67 7.22 -6.08
CA ILE A 12 -21.20 7.19 -4.68
C ILE A 12 -21.26 5.76 -4.11
N GLY A 13 -22.23 4.95 -4.52
CA GLY A 13 -22.33 3.55 -4.07
C GLY A 13 -21.16 2.67 -4.54
N PHE A 14 -20.58 2.99 -5.71
CA PHE A 14 -19.43 2.28 -6.28
C PHE A 14 -18.07 2.88 -5.93
N SER A 15 -18.00 3.99 -5.19
CA SER A 15 -16.73 4.61 -4.79
C SER A 15 -16.09 3.94 -3.56
N GLN A 16 -16.27 2.63 -3.39
CA GLN A 16 -15.57 1.90 -2.34
C GLN A 16 -14.09 1.90 -2.69
N VAL A 17 -13.29 2.60 -1.90
CA VAL A 17 -11.85 2.50 -2.04
C VAL A 17 -11.40 1.28 -1.25
N GLU A 18 -10.90 0.29 -1.96
CA GLU A 18 -10.37 -0.95 -1.39
C GLU A 18 -8.99 -0.67 -0.81
N TYR A 19 -8.95 -0.03 0.37
CA TYR A 19 -7.72 0.15 1.10
C TYR A 19 -7.54 -1.02 2.06
N ASN A 20 -6.53 -1.82 1.74
CA ASN A 20 -6.13 -3.06 2.41
C ASN A 20 -7.10 -4.21 2.16
N HIS A 21 -6.55 -5.37 1.80
CA HIS A 21 -7.28 -6.61 1.57
C HIS A 21 -7.36 -7.39 2.90
N PRO A 22 -8.42 -7.23 3.72
CA PRO A 22 -8.51 -7.85 5.05
C PRO A 22 -8.59 -9.38 5.01
N GLU A 23 -8.88 -9.95 3.84
CA GLU A 23 -8.87 -11.38 3.58
C GLU A 23 -7.46 -11.99 3.53
N LEU A 24 -6.42 -11.17 3.37
CA LEU A 24 -5.03 -11.62 3.35
C LEU A 24 -4.44 -11.65 4.76
N ASN A 25 -3.53 -12.61 4.99
CA ASN A 25 -2.73 -12.63 6.21
C ASN A 25 -1.57 -11.63 6.05
N TRP A 26 -1.67 -10.49 6.73
CA TRP A 26 -0.65 -9.45 6.70
C TRP A 26 0.43 -9.69 7.74
N HIS A 27 1.68 -9.50 7.31
CA HIS A 27 2.88 -9.61 8.12
C HIS A 27 3.66 -8.30 8.05
N THR A 28 4.53 -8.08 9.03
CA THR A 28 5.41 -6.90 9.06
C THR A 28 6.76 -7.29 9.61
N PHE A 29 7.82 -6.80 8.98
CA PHE A 29 9.14 -6.78 9.58
C PHE A 29 9.74 -5.38 9.47
N GLU A 30 10.72 -5.11 10.33
CA GLU A 30 11.40 -3.83 10.40
C GLU A 30 12.83 -3.95 9.86
N THR A 31 13.30 -2.86 9.28
CA THR A 31 14.69 -2.60 8.92
C THR A 31 15.17 -1.41 9.76
N GLU A 32 16.36 -0.87 9.48
CA GLU A 32 16.87 0.27 10.24
C GLU A 32 16.00 1.52 9.99
N HIS A 33 15.51 1.71 8.76
CA HIS A 33 14.81 2.92 8.34
C HIS A 33 13.36 2.70 7.92
N PHE A 34 12.91 1.46 7.70
CA PHE A 34 11.58 1.18 7.16
C PHE A 34 10.85 0.04 7.88
N GLN A 35 9.52 0.13 7.93
CA GLN A 35 8.62 -1.00 8.18
C GLN A 35 8.11 -1.52 6.84
N ILE A 36 8.17 -2.84 6.66
CA ILE A 36 7.79 -3.50 5.42
C ILE A 36 6.59 -4.39 5.68
N HIS A 37 5.46 -4.02 5.07
CA HIS A 37 4.21 -4.77 5.15
C HIS A 37 4.04 -5.62 3.90
N PHE A 38 3.70 -6.89 4.08
CA PHE A 38 3.53 -7.86 2.99
C PHE A 38 2.51 -8.91 3.40
N HIS A 39 2.03 -9.70 2.46
CA HIS A 39 1.12 -10.82 2.72
C HIS A 39 1.72 -12.14 2.28
N ASP A 40 1.04 -13.25 2.57
CA ASP A 40 1.46 -14.59 2.16
C ASP A 40 1.89 -14.63 0.68
N GLU A 41 2.89 -15.45 0.36
CA GLU A 41 3.52 -15.62 -0.96
C GLU A 41 4.37 -14.43 -1.47
N THR A 42 4.36 -13.27 -0.80
CA THR A 42 5.09 -12.07 -1.25
C THR A 42 6.36 -11.74 -0.45
N GLU A 43 6.73 -12.60 0.51
CA GLU A 43 7.86 -12.35 1.42
C GLU A 43 9.19 -12.13 0.70
N MET A 44 9.49 -12.93 -0.33
CA MET A 44 10.75 -12.78 -1.09
C MET A 44 10.85 -11.38 -1.72
N THR A 45 9.79 -10.95 -2.40
CA THR A 45 9.71 -9.62 -3.00
C THR A 45 9.82 -8.51 -1.94
N ALA A 46 9.17 -8.69 -0.79
CA ALA A 46 9.25 -7.75 0.32
C ALA A 46 10.69 -7.61 0.85
N ARG A 47 11.44 -8.70 0.96
CA ARG A 47 12.85 -8.71 1.39
C ARG A 47 13.78 -8.06 0.38
N GLU A 48 13.58 -8.29 -0.90
CA GLU A 48 14.33 -7.61 -1.96
C GLU A 48 14.06 -6.11 -1.97
N ALA A 49 12.78 -5.72 -1.90
CA ALA A 49 12.38 -4.32 -1.83
C ALA A 49 12.99 -3.62 -0.62
N ALA A 50 12.97 -4.26 0.56
CA ALA A 50 13.59 -3.75 1.78
C ALA A 50 15.11 -3.51 1.60
N THR A 51 15.80 -4.47 0.98
CA THR A 51 17.24 -4.36 0.70
C THR A 51 17.54 -3.17 -0.21
N VAL A 52 16.77 -3.00 -1.28
CA VAL A 52 16.94 -1.87 -2.20
C VAL A 52 16.61 -0.55 -1.49
N ALA A 53 15.54 -0.50 -0.68
CA ALA A 53 15.15 0.70 0.05
C ALA A 53 16.25 1.17 1.00
N GLU A 54 16.86 0.26 1.76
CA GLU A 54 17.98 0.57 2.66
C GLU A 54 19.23 1.04 1.90
N VAL A 55 19.54 0.43 0.75
CA VAL A 55 20.67 0.86 -0.10
C VAL A 55 20.48 2.27 -0.67
N ILE A 56 19.23 2.67 -0.93
CA ILE A 56 18.90 3.98 -1.50
C ILE A 56 18.69 5.04 -0.42
N TYR A 57 18.21 4.67 0.77
CA TYR A 57 17.89 5.59 1.86
C TYR A 57 18.96 6.68 2.08
N PRO A 58 20.24 6.36 2.38
CA PRO A 58 21.25 7.40 2.63
C PRO A 58 21.53 8.25 1.39
N LYS A 59 21.31 7.74 0.18
CA LYS A 59 21.49 8.51 -1.05
C LYS A 59 20.43 9.57 -1.23
N VAL A 60 19.27 9.43 -0.60
CA VAL A 60 18.18 10.41 -0.66
C VAL A 60 18.19 11.30 0.58
N THR A 61 18.51 10.75 1.75
CA THR A 61 18.40 11.47 3.03
C THR A 61 19.64 12.28 3.39
N ASN A 62 20.85 11.89 2.96
CA ASN A 62 22.09 12.63 3.27
C ASN A 62 22.20 14.02 2.61
N PHE A 63 21.22 14.43 1.81
CA PHE A 63 21.14 15.79 1.24
C PHE A 63 20.60 16.83 2.23
N TYR A 64 20.08 16.40 3.38
CA TYR A 64 19.49 17.24 4.43
C TYR A 64 20.20 17.00 5.77
#